data_AF-A0A940P3W7-F1
#
_entry.id   AF-A0A940P3W7-F1
#
_cell.length_a   1.000
_cell.length_b   1.000
_cell.length_c   1.000
_cell.angle_alpha   90.00
_cell.angle_beta   90.00
_cell.angle_gamma   90.00
#
_symmetry.space_group_name_H-M   'P 1'
#
loop_
_entity.id
_entity.type
_entity.pdbx_description
1 polymer ?
#
loop_
_entity_poly.entity_id
_entity_poly.type
_entity_poly.pdbx_seq_one_letter_code
_entity_poly.pdbx_strand_id
1 'polypeptide(L)'
;VYRILYYAAYEDKAYAFNADYTAIAPADGMTPQQAVEAVVNVDSLADMYIISELTCDADIYWSSFFMDVDFGEGGDKRLTFEAPWDFDSSMGNKDRCADSKGFYAASIVPDVNNNYESINPWLAVLMQEDWFRDIIRAKWTAAYDGGVFTRMTDTIRKDSAAYADAFARSEARWQDVRQDTSIRNELCRRSYKCKNQQEAADYLAGWIEDRVQFLNDYWHA
;
A
#
# COMPACT_ATOMS: atom_id res chain seq x y z
N VAL A 1 9.68 -9.75 -16.48
CA VAL A 1 8.62 -8.80 -16.10
C VAL A 1 9.17 -7.39 -15.94
N TYR A 2 9.92 -7.06 -14.88
CA TYR A 2 10.39 -5.67 -14.62
C TYR A 2 10.96 -4.91 -15.84
N ARG A 3 11.84 -5.54 -16.63
CA ARG A 3 12.39 -4.92 -17.85
C ARG A 3 11.33 -4.53 -18.89
N ILE A 4 10.25 -5.31 -19.01
CA ILE A 4 9.13 -5.00 -19.90
C ILE A 4 8.42 -3.74 -19.41
N LEU A 5 8.14 -3.63 -18.10
CA LEU A 5 7.54 -2.41 -17.51
C LEU A 5 8.44 -1.19 -17.74
N TYR A 6 9.75 -1.35 -17.52
CA TYR A 6 10.70 -0.26 -17.68
C TYR A 6 10.76 0.23 -19.13
N TYR A 7 10.89 -0.68 -20.10
CA TYR A 7 10.90 -0.30 -21.53
C TYR A 7 9.58 0.33 -21.97
N ALA A 8 8.46 -0.16 -21.44
CA ALA A 8 7.17 0.44 -21.73
C ALA A 8 7.10 1.87 -21.21
N ALA A 9 7.41 2.11 -19.93
CA ALA A 9 7.20 3.39 -19.27
C ALA A 9 8.26 4.46 -19.58
N TYR A 10 9.53 4.06 -19.77
CA TYR A 10 10.64 5.02 -19.92
C TYR A 10 11.16 5.12 -21.35
N GLU A 11 10.86 4.14 -22.21
CA GLU A 11 11.34 4.12 -23.59
C GLU A 11 10.23 4.05 -24.63
N ASP A 12 8.96 3.98 -24.22
CA ASP A 12 7.80 3.84 -25.10
C ASP A 12 7.93 2.63 -26.06
N LYS A 13 8.43 1.50 -25.54
CA LYS A 13 8.71 0.28 -26.32
C LYS A 13 8.02 -0.95 -25.76
N ALA A 14 7.43 -1.73 -26.65
CA ALA A 14 6.85 -3.03 -26.34
C ALA A 14 7.88 -4.16 -26.42
N TYR A 15 7.96 -4.96 -25.37
CA TYR A 15 8.77 -6.18 -25.31
C TYR A 15 7.92 -7.33 -24.79
N ALA A 16 8.11 -8.52 -25.36
CA ALA A 16 7.43 -9.74 -24.93
C ALA A 16 8.44 -10.83 -24.59
N PHE A 17 8.03 -11.76 -23.72
CA PHE A 17 8.79 -12.99 -23.48
C PHE A 17 8.81 -13.88 -24.72
N ASN A 18 9.90 -14.63 -24.89
CA ASN A 18 9.89 -15.80 -25.75
C ASN A 18 9.07 -16.95 -25.13
N ALA A 19 8.79 -17.99 -25.91
CA ALA A 19 7.84 -19.05 -25.54
C ALA A 19 8.20 -19.83 -24.26
N ASP A 20 9.47 -19.84 -23.85
CA ASP A 20 9.96 -20.54 -22.65
C ASP A 20 10.31 -19.57 -21.49
N TYR A 21 9.98 -18.28 -21.63
CA TYR A 21 10.22 -17.23 -20.63
C TYR A 21 11.69 -17.00 -20.25
N THR A 22 12.65 -17.39 -21.11
CA THR A 22 14.09 -17.22 -20.84
C THR A 22 14.66 -15.88 -21.30
N ALA A 23 13.98 -15.19 -22.23
CA ALA A 23 14.42 -13.93 -22.79
C ALA A 23 13.24 -13.03 -23.16
N ILE A 24 13.52 -11.74 -23.41
CA ILE A 24 12.57 -10.79 -23.97
C ILE A 24 13.08 -10.26 -25.31
N ALA A 25 12.17 -9.97 -26.23
CA ALA A 25 12.46 -9.38 -27.54
C ALA A 25 11.44 -8.28 -27.88
N PRO A 26 11.78 -7.36 -28.80
CA PRO A 26 10.83 -6.37 -29.30
C PRO A 26 9.54 -7.04 -29.80
N ALA A 27 8.40 -6.44 -29.45
CA ALA A 27 7.07 -6.94 -29.79
C ALA A 27 6.31 -5.91 -30.62
N ASP A 28 6.70 -5.75 -31.89
CA ASP A 28 6.20 -4.71 -32.80
C ASP A 28 4.68 -4.75 -33.05
N GLY A 29 4.01 -5.85 -32.68
CA GLY A 29 2.55 -6.02 -32.77
C GLY A 29 1.77 -5.62 -31.52
N MET A 30 2.43 -5.11 -30.48
CA MET A 30 1.82 -4.71 -29.20
C MET A 30 2.13 -3.24 -28.91
N THR A 31 1.20 -2.55 -28.26
CA THR A 31 1.52 -1.28 -27.59
C THR A 31 2.32 -1.54 -26.31
N PRO A 32 3.06 -0.54 -25.79
CA PRO A 32 3.71 -0.63 -24.48
C PRO A 32 2.77 -1.08 -23.35
N GLN A 33 1.56 -0.52 -23.30
CA GLN A 33 0.52 -0.92 -22.35
C GLN A 33 0.16 -2.41 -22.50
N GLN A 34 -0.13 -2.86 -23.72
CA GLN A 34 -0.46 -4.27 -23.97
C GLN A 34 0.68 -5.21 -23.57
N ALA A 35 1.93 -4.80 -23.80
CA ALA A 35 3.11 -5.58 -23.41
C ALA A 35 3.20 -5.75 -21.88
N VAL A 36 2.85 -4.71 -21.11
CA VAL A 36 2.77 -4.77 -19.65
C VAL A 36 1.59 -5.64 -19.20
N GLU A 37 0.40 -5.41 -19.73
CA GLU A 37 -0.83 -6.14 -19.38
C GLU A 37 -0.74 -7.65 -19.68
N ALA A 38 0.13 -8.05 -20.63
CA ALA A 38 0.38 -9.44 -20.95
C ALA A 38 1.24 -10.17 -19.91
N VAL A 39 1.94 -9.45 -19.02
CA VAL A 39 2.88 -10.05 -18.06
C VAL A 39 2.66 -9.59 -16.61
N VAL A 40 1.84 -8.56 -16.39
CA VAL A 40 1.43 -8.06 -15.07
C VAL A 40 -0.09 -8.03 -15.01
N ASN A 41 -0.64 -8.51 -13.91
CA ASN A 41 -2.02 -8.21 -13.55
C ASN A 41 -2.06 -6.77 -13.03
N VAL A 42 -2.27 -5.81 -13.94
CA VAL A 42 -2.19 -4.37 -13.64
C VAL A 42 -3.24 -3.91 -12.63
N ASP A 43 -4.37 -4.62 -12.54
CA ASP A 43 -5.39 -4.38 -11.52
C ASP A 43 -4.86 -4.68 -10.12
N SER A 44 -4.20 -5.83 -9.94
CA SER A 44 -3.60 -6.21 -8.66
C SER A 44 -2.47 -5.26 -8.24
N LEU A 45 -1.69 -4.78 -9.21
CA LEU A 45 -0.65 -3.77 -8.96
C LEU A 45 -1.27 -2.44 -8.50
N ALA A 46 -2.36 -2.01 -9.13
CA ALA A 46 -3.08 -0.82 -8.70
C ALA A 46 -3.69 -0.98 -7.29
N ASP A 47 -4.22 -2.17 -6.96
CA ASP A 47 -4.72 -2.46 -5.62
C ASP A 47 -3.60 -2.40 -4.56
N MET A 48 -2.44 -2.99 -4.85
CA MET A 48 -1.27 -2.92 -3.96
C MET A 48 -0.73 -1.49 -3.81
N TYR A 49 -0.71 -0.71 -4.90
CA TYR A 49 -0.37 0.72 -4.84
C TYR A 49 -1.34 1.46 -3.90
N ILE A 50 -2.65 1.28 -4.07
CA ILE A 50 -3.67 1.95 -3.26
C ILE A 50 -3.52 1.58 -1.79
N ILE A 51 -3.34 0.30 -1.45
CA ILE A 51 -3.15 -0.15 -0.07
C ILE A 51 -1.90 0.50 0.52
N SER A 52 -0.76 0.39 -0.16
CA SER A 52 0.52 0.93 0.30
C SER A 52 0.50 2.45 0.48
N GLU A 53 -0.16 3.15 -0.45
CA GLU A 53 -0.32 4.61 -0.42
C GLU A 53 -1.26 5.02 0.71
N LEU A 54 -2.40 4.35 0.85
CA LEU A 54 -3.37 4.62 1.91
C LEU A 54 -2.77 4.44 3.30
N THR A 55 -1.98 3.38 3.51
CA THR A 55 -1.43 3.07 4.83
C THR A 55 -0.16 3.86 5.15
N CYS A 56 0.48 4.49 4.16
CA CYS A 56 1.86 4.96 4.29
C CYS A 56 2.77 3.83 4.76
N ASP A 57 2.84 2.75 3.98
CA ASP A 57 3.65 1.57 4.29
C ASP A 57 5.10 1.97 4.66
N ALA A 58 5.50 1.62 5.88
CA ALA A 58 6.82 1.95 6.40
C ALA A 58 7.91 1.06 5.78
N ASP A 59 7.55 -0.14 5.35
CA ASP A 59 8.49 -1.13 4.82
C ASP A 59 8.40 -1.26 3.30
N ILE A 60 7.76 -0.29 2.65
CA ILE A 60 7.38 -0.33 1.23
C ILE A 60 8.50 -0.71 0.24
N TYR A 61 9.77 -0.47 0.57
CA TYR A 61 10.92 -0.83 -0.30
C TYR A 61 11.62 -2.14 0.11
N TRP A 62 11.37 -2.62 1.34
CA TRP A 62 12.02 -3.78 1.94
C TRP A 62 11.11 -5.01 1.93
N SER A 63 9.89 -4.88 2.47
CA SER A 63 8.94 -5.98 2.72
C SER A 63 7.49 -5.49 2.56
N SER A 64 6.51 -6.23 3.07
CA SER A 64 5.08 -5.85 3.12
C SER A 64 4.30 -5.90 1.80
N PHE A 65 4.98 -6.02 0.66
CA PHE A 65 4.38 -6.33 -0.65
C PHE A 65 4.86 -7.70 -1.16
N PHE A 66 3.91 -8.55 -1.57
CA PHE A 66 4.20 -9.86 -2.12
C PHE A 66 3.68 -9.96 -3.55
N MET A 67 4.34 -10.83 -4.30
CA MET A 67 3.98 -11.10 -5.68
C MET A 67 4.10 -12.59 -5.96
N ASP A 68 3.19 -13.11 -6.77
CA ASP A 68 3.19 -14.48 -7.23
C ASP A 68 2.91 -14.55 -8.74
N VAL A 69 3.08 -15.74 -9.29
CA VAL A 69 2.63 -16.08 -10.65
C VAL A 69 2.05 -17.49 -10.62
N ASP A 70 0.75 -17.61 -10.89
CA ASP A 70 0.11 -18.91 -11.04
C ASP A 70 0.25 -19.44 -12.48
N PHE A 71 1.13 -20.44 -12.64
CA PHE A 71 1.30 -21.20 -13.89
C PHE A 71 0.46 -22.50 -13.94
N GLY A 72 -0.40 -22.72 -12.94
CA GLY A 72 -1.33 -23.84 -12.90
C GLY A 72 -2.37 -23.82 -14.03
N GLU A 73 -3.13 -24.91 -14.14
CA GLU A 73 -4.24 -24.99 -15.09
C GLU A 73 -5.31 -23.93 -14.75
N GLY A 74 -5.54 -23.00 -15.68
CA GLY A 74 -6.46 -21.87 -15.46
C GLY A 74 -5.86 -20.68 -14.71
N GLY A 75 -4.59 -20.74 -14.29
CA GLY A 75 -3.88 -19.63 -13.66
C GLY A 75 -3.67 -18.44 -14.59
N ASP A 76 -3.53 -17.25 -14.01
CA ASP A 76 -3.43 -15.97 -14.73
C ASP A 76 -2.12 -15.83 -15.52
N LYS A 77 -1.05 -16.54 -15.13
CA LYS A 77 0.30 -16.51 -15.75
C LYS A 77 0.94 -15.11 -15.83
N ARG A 78 0.35 -14.13 -15.15
CA ARG A 78 0.84 -12.76 -15.00
C ARG A 78 1.33 -12.56 -13.58
N LEU A 79 2.32 -11.68 -13.42
CA LEU A 79 2.78 -11.25 -12.09
C LEU A 79 1.62 -10.54 -11.39
N THR A 80 1.17 -11.14 -10.29
CA THR A 80 0.07 -10.64 -9.47
C THR A 80 0.63 -10.08 -8.18
N PHE A 81 0.12 -8.92 -7.75
CA PHE A 81 0.50 -8.26 -6.52
C PHE A 81 -0.60 -8.49 -5.49
N GLU A 82 -0.27 -9.21 -4.42
CA GLU A 82 -1.28 -9.64 -3.44
C GLU A 82 -0.67 -9.90 -2.07
N ALA A 83 -1.53 -10.35 -1.14
CA ALA A 83 -1.16 -10.70 0.24
C ALA A 83 -0.37 -9.61 0.99
N PRO A 84 -0.85 -8.35 1.06
CA PRO A 84 -0.16 -7.30 1.79
C PRO A 84 -0.04 -7.66 3.29
N TRP A 85 1.10 -7.35 3.90
CA TRP A 85 1.46 -7.76 5.27
C TRP A 85 2.15 -6.62 6.04
N ASP A 86 2.25 -6.73 7.37
CA ASP A 86 3.00 -5.81 8.26
C ASP A 86 2.73 -4.31 8.05
N PHE A 87 1.63 -3.82 8.62
CA PHE A 87 1.28 -2.40 8.66
C PHE A 87 1.21 -1.84 10.09
N ASP A 88 1.85 -2.50 11.05
CA ASP A 88 1.89 -2.05 12.45
C ASP A 88 2.66 -0.71 12.59
N SER A 89 3.66 -0.48 11.74
CA SER A 89 4.41 0.78 11.61
C SER A 89 3.74 1.85 10.72
N SER A 90 2.53 1.58 10.25
CA SER A 90 1.82 2.42 9.28
C SER A 90 0.66 3.17 9.92
N MET A 91 -0.15 3.86 9.11
CA MET A 91 -1.40 4.50 9.53
C MET A 91 -1.25 5.50 10.68
N GLY A 92 -0.18 6.29 10.63
CA GLY A 92 0.15 7.28 11.66
C GLY A 92 0.95 6.74 12.84
N ASN A 93 1.27 5.44 12.87
CA ASN A 93 2.11 4.91 13.93
C ASN A 93 3.55 5.39 13.82
N LYS A 94 4.16 5.56 12.64
CA LYS A 94 5.52 6.14 12.54
C LYS A 94 5.53 7.64 12.25
N ASP A 95 6.61 8.30 12.71
CA ASP A 95 6.83 9.74 12.50
C ASP A 95 6.78 10.15 11.02
N ARG A 96 7.22 9.27 10.10
CA ARG A 96 7.26 9.58 8.66
C ARG A 96 5.89 10.02 8.13
N CYS A 97 4.79 9.35 8.49
CA CYS A 97 3.43 9.68 8.03
C CYS A 97 2.50 10.12 9.17
N ALA A 98 3.03 10.69 10.25
CA ALA A 98 2.23 11.05 11.43
C ALA A 98 1.19 12.18 11.18
N ASP A 99 1.36 12.94 10.10
CA ASP A 99 0.48 14.04 9.69
C ASP A 99 -0.60 13.64 8.67
N SER A 100 -0.57 12.38 8.20
CA SER A 100 -1.49 11.79 7.21
C SER A 100 -1.39 12.39 5.79
N LYS A 101 -0.34 13.15 5.48
CA LYS A 101 -0.16 13.86 4.20
C LYS A 101 1.06 13.34 3.43
N GLY A 102 1.20 13.81 2.18
CA GLY A 102 2.31 13.45 1.29
C GLY A 102 2.12 12.12 0.57
N PHE A 103 2.87 11.90 -0.50
CA PHE A 103 2.82 10.66 -1.28
C PHE A 103 3.85 9.64 -0.81
N TYR A 104 3.54 8.35 -0.95
CA TYR A 104 4.33 7.25 -0.35
C TYR A 104 4.71 6.15 -1.35
N ALA A 105 3.75 5.38 -1.84
CA ALA A 105 3.96 4.12 -2.54
C ALA A 105 4.88 4.24 -3.76
N ALA A 106 4.78 5.36 -4.48
CA ALA A 106 5.60 5.66 -5.65
C ALA A 106 6.50 6.90 -5.48
N SER A 107 6.82 7.26 -4.24
CA SER A 107 7.65 8.42 -3.93
C SER A 107 8.98 8.01 -3.33
N ILE A 108 9.97 8.91 -3.44
CA ILE A 108 11.19 8.80 -2.65
C ILE A 108 10.83 9.19 -1.22
N VAL A 109 11.00 8.25 -0.30
CA VAL A 109 10.65 8.39 1.12
C VAL A 109 11.81 7.93 1.99
N PRO A 110 12.04 8.53 3.17
CA PRO A 110 13.01 7.99 4.11
C PRO A 110 12.65 6.55 4.50
N ASP A 111 13.66 5.70 4.74
CA ASP A 111 13.44 4.37 5.33
C ASP A 111 12.84 4.49 6.74
N VAL A 112 12.37 3.36 7.29
CA VAL A 112 11.71 3.30 8.60
C VAL A 112 12.52 3.92 9.74
N ASN A 113 13.86 3.94 9.63
CA ASN A 113 14.77 4.51 10.62
C ASN A 113 15.38 5.87 10.21
N ASN A 114 14.97 6.44 9.06
CA ASN A 114 15.45 7.72 8.54
C ASN A 114 16.98 7.78 8.36
N ASN A 115 17.59 6.65 8.01
CA ASN A 115 19.00 6.48 7.68
C ASN A 115 19.30 6.79 6.20
N TYR A 116 18.35 6.51 5.29
CA TYR A 116 18.52 6.76 3.85
C TYR A 116 17.18 6.91 3.12
N GLU A 117 17.25 7.40 1.88
CA GLU A 117 16.09 7.52 0.99
C GLU A 117 15.82 6.20 0.25
N SER A 118 14.54 5.86 0.09
CA SER A 118 14.08 4.61 -0.48
C SER A 118 12.90 4.83 -1.43
N ILE A 119 12.69 3.90 -2.35
CA ILE A 119 11.55 3.88 -3.27
C ILE A 119 11.25 2.44 -3.65
N ASN A 120 9.96 2.08 -3.79
CA ASN A 120 9.56 0.80 -4.35
C ASN A 120 9.49 0.90 -5.89
N PRO A 121 10.43 0.28 -6.63
CA PRO A 121 10.45 0.40 -8.09
C PRO A 121 9.23 -0.28 -8.75
N TRP A 122 8.64 -1.30 -8.12
CA TRP A 122 7.46 -1.96 -8.67
C TRP A 122 6.23 -1.08 -8.68
N LEU A 123 6.09 -0.22 -7.68
CA LEU A 123 4.96 0.72 -7.55
C LEU A 123 5.23 2.05 -8.26
N ALA A 124 6.50 2.38 -8.53
CA ALA A 124 6.87 3.67 -9.11
C ALA A 124 6.94 3.70 -10.64
N VAL A 125 7.41 2.62 -11.27
CA VAL A 125 7.74 2.62 -12.71
C VAL A 125 6.57 3.03 -13.59
N LEU A 126 5.37 2.46 -13.35
CA LEU A 126 4.20 2.73 -14.18
C LEU A 126 3.46 4.02 -13.80
N MET A 127 3.87 4.74 -12.75
CA MET A 127 3.18 5.98 -12.36
C MET A 127 3.39 7.13 -13.35
N GLN A 128 4.35 7.01 -14.26
CA GLN A 128 4.50 7.93 -15.39
C GLN A 128 3.38 7.76 -16.42
N GLU A 129 2.78 6.57 -16.50
CA GLU A 129 1.76 6.24 -17.47
C GLU A 129 0.40 6.82 -17.08
N ASP A 130 -0.25 7.54 -17.99
CA ASP A 130 -1.61 8.06 -17.78
C ASP A 130 -2.60 6.91 -17.58
N TRP A 131 -2.53 5.86 -18.41
CA TRP A 131 -3.45 4.73 -18.35
C TRP A 131 -3.38 3.96 -17.01
N PHE A 132 -2.20 3.88 -16.38
CA PHE A 132 -2.07 3.22 -15.09
C PHE A 132 -2.63 4.10 -13.96
N ARG A 133 -2.41 5.41 -14.03
CA ARG A 133 -3.03 6.38 -13.11
C ARG A 133 -4.55 6.40 -13.23
N ASP A 134 -5.09 6.18 -14.43
CA ASP A 134 -6.53 6.07 -14.65
C ASP A 134 -7.12 4.81 -13.98
N ILE A 135 -6.42 3.67 -14.00
CA ILE A 135 -6.81 2.46 -13.27
C ILE A 135 -6.88 2.75 -11.77
N ILE A 136 -5.87 3.43 -11.21
CA ILE A 136 -5.84 3.84 -9.80
C ILE A 136 -7.03 4.76 -9.47
N ARG A 137 -7.27 5.81 -10.28
CA ARG A 137 -8.42 6.72 -10.10
C ARG A 137 -9.74 5.96 -10.09
N ALA A 138 -9.94 5.06 -11.05
CA ALA A 138 -11.17 4.29 -11.17
C ALA A 138 -11.41 3.39 -9.94
N LYS A 139 -10.38 2.65 -9.50
CA LYS A 139 -10.45 1.79 -8.32
C LYS A 139 -10.66 2.58 -7.03
N TRP A 140 -9.91 3.67 -6.85
CA TRP A 140 -10.05 4.55 -5.69
C TRP A 140 -11.45 5.16 -5.61
N THR A 141 -11.95 5.70 -6.73
CA THR A 141 -13.31 6.27 -6.83
C THR A 141 -14.36 5.22 -6.52
N ALA A 142 -14.26 4.01 -7.08
CA ALA A 142 -15.18 2.93 -6.79
C ALA A 142 -15.17 2.53 -5.30
N ALA A 143 -14.00 2.50 -4.66
CA ALA A 143 -13.88 2.24 -3.23
C ALA A 143 -14.49 3.37 -2.38
N TYR A 144 -14.25 4.62 -2.75
CA TYR A 144 -14.79 5.80 -2.07
C TYR A 144 -16.32 5.85 -2.17
N ASP A 145 -16.86 5.84 -3.40
CA ASP A 145 -18.31 5.87 -3.67
C ASP A 145 -19.03 4.64 -3.10
N GLY A 146 -18.33 3.49 -3.10
CA GLY A 146 -18.79 2.27 -2.49
C GLY A 146 -18.76 2.30 -0.96
N GLY A 147 -18.28 3.36 -0.31
CA GLY A 147 -18.25 3.54 1.15
C GLY A 147 -17.23 2.68 1.89
N VAL A 148 -16.17 2.21 1.21
CA VAL A 148 -15.14 1.35 1.83
C VAL A 148 -14.46 2.05 3.00
N PHE A 149 -14.07 3.32 2.82
CA PHE A 149 -13.33 4.07 3.84
C PHE A 149 -14.19 4.39 5.08
N THR A 150 -15.47 4.72 4.89
CA THR A 150 -16.41 4.88 6.02
C THR A 150 -16.59 3.58 6.78
N ARG A 151 -16.78 2.46 6.09
CA ARG A 151 -16.88 1.14 6.75
C ARG A 151 -15.62 0.79 7.52
N MET A 152 -14.45 1.16 7.01
CA MET A 152 -13.17 0.92 7.68
C MET A 152 -13.09 1.66 9.02
N THR A 153 -13.41 2.95 9.07
CA THR A 153 -13.37 3.74 10.31
C THR A 153 -14.49 3.35 11.27
N ASP A 154 -15.67 3.03 10.75
CA ASP A 154 -16.78 2.47 11.53
C ASP A 154 -16.41 1.12 12.18
N THR A 155 -15.70 0.25 11.45
CA THR A 155 -15.24 -1.05 11.98
C THR A 155 -14.26 -0.86 13.13
N ILE A 156 -13.28 0.05 12.99
CA ILE A 156 -12.32 0.38 14.06
C ILE A 156 -13.06 0.82 15.33
N ARG A 157 -13.99 1.76 15.21
CA ARG A 157 -14.75 2.29 16.36
C ARG A 157 -15.66 1.21 16.96
N LYS A 158 -16.35 0.45 16.12
CA LYS A 158 -17.26 -0.63 16.53
C LYS A 158 -16.53 -1.73 17.28
N ASP A 159 -15.41 -2.22 16.74
CA ASP A 159 -14.65 -3.30 17.35
C ASP A 159 -13.98 -2.86 18.64
N SER A 160 -13.45 -1.62 18.69
CA SER A 160 -12.93 -1.02 19.93
C SER A 160 -13.98 -1.03 21.04
N ALA A 161 -15.21 -0.60 20.74
CA ALA A 161 -16.31 -0.61 21.70
C ALA A 161 -16.76 -2.03 22.07
N ALA A 162 -16.89 -2.93 21.09
CA ALA A 162 -17.35 -4.30 21.31
C ALA A 162 -16.38 -5.12 22.18
N TYR A 163 -15.07 -4.84 22.07
CA TYR A 163 -14.02 -5.56 22.80
C TYR A 163 -13.43 -4.78 23.98
N ALA A 164 -14.04 -3.67 24.41
CA ALA A 164 -13.56 -2.83 25.50
C ALA A 164 -13.18 -3.62 26.78
N ASP A 165 -14.04 -4.55 27.21
CA ASP A 165 -13.78 -5.39 28.38
C ASP A 165 -12.58 -6.33 28.17
N ALA A 166 -12.35 -6.80 26.94
CA ALA A 166 -11.21 -7.64 26.61
C ALA A 166 -9.90 -6.85 26.66
N PHE A 167 -9.90 -5.61 26.15
CA PHE A 167 -8.76 -4.71 26.26
C PHE A 167 -8.46 -4.37 27.72
N ALA A 168 -9.46 -4.05 28.53
CA ALA A 168 -9.28 -3.79 29.96
C ALA A 168 -8.67 -4.99 30.71
N ARG A 169 -9.10 -6.22 30.40
CA ARG A 169 -8.47 -7.44 30.95
C ARG A 169 -7.03 -7.63 30.47
N SER A 170 -6.75 -7.28 29.21
CA SER A 170 -5.41 -7.33 28.64
C SER A 170 -4.47 -6.37 29.35
N GLU A 171 -4.87 -5.09 29.49
CA GLU A 171 -4.12 -4.04 30.20
C GLU A 171 -3.93 -4.34 31.69
N ALA A 172 -4.91 -5.00 32.33
CA ALA A 172 -4.76 -5.42 33.73
C ALA A 172 -3.79 -6.61 33.90
N ARG A 173 -3.63 -7.45 32.87
CA ARG A 173 -2.78 -8.64 32.90
C ARG A 173 -1.36 -8.36 32.44
N TRP A 174 -1.20 -7.58 31.39
CA TRP A 174 0.06 -7.26 30.76
C TRP A 174 0.49 -5.86 31.19
N GLN A 175 1.75 -5.69 31.57
CA GLN A 175 2.29 -4.36 31.85
C GLN A 175 2.14 -3.47 30.62
N ASP A 176 2.15 -2.16 30.81
CA ASP A 176 2.05 -1.18 29.72
C ASP A 176 3.08 -1.49 28.62
N VAL A 177 2.58 -2.07 27.52
CA VAL A 177 3.41 -2.57 26.42
C VAL A 177 4.14 -1.43 25.69
N ARG A 178 3.69 -0.18 25.86
CA ARG A 178 4.39 1.01 25.33
C ARG A 178 5.73 1.26 26.01
N GLN A 179 5.99 0.64 27.16
CA GLN A 179 7.30 0.68 27.80
C GLN A 179 8.29 -0.29 27.15
N ASP A 180 7.80 -1.25 26.35
CA ASP A 180 8.66 -2.11 25.55
C ASP A 180 9.32 -1.28 24.44
N THR A 181 10.64 -1.39 24.33
CA THR A 181 11.41 -0.63 23.35
C THR A 181 11.05 -0.99 21.91
N SER A 182 10.66 -2.24 21.64
CA SER A 182 10.23 -2.66 20.30
C SER A 182 8.99 -1.90 19.86
N ILE A 183 7.92 -1.95 20.68
CA ILE A 183 6.67 -1.23 20.41
C ILE A 183 6.88 0.27 20.41
N ARG A 184 7.64 0.82 21.38
CA ARG A 184 7.87 2.27 21.44
C ARG A 184 8.55 2.79 20.17
N ASN A 185 9.45 2.00 19.58
CA ASN A 185 10.11 2.40 18.35
C ASN A 185 9.13 2.42 17.17
N GLU A 186 8.03 1.65 17.21
CA GLU A 186 6.98 1.69 16.19
C GLU A 186 6.05 2.90 16.27
N LEU A 187 6.11 3.68 17.36
CA LEU A 187 5.15 4.75 17.65
C LEU A 187 5.75 6.16 17.53
N CYS A 188 4.98 7.03 16.89
CA CYS A 188 5.19 8.46 16.78
C CYS A 188 4.72 9.12 18.07
N ARG A 189 5.03 10.40 18.23
CA ARG A 189 4.65 11.14 19.43
C ARG A 189 3.13 11.15 19.70
N ARG A 190 2.29 11.10 18.66
CA ARG A 190 0.82 11.15 18.80
C ARG A 190 0.26 9.79 19.21
N SER A 191 0.62 8.73 18.50
CA SER A 191 0.16 7.36 18.82
C SER A 191 0.68 6.90 20.19
N TYR A 192 1.92 7.25 20.56
CA TYR A 192 2.48 6.94 21.89
C TYR A 192 1.68 7.57 23.05
N LYS A 193 0.98 8.68 22.82
CA LYS A 193 0.20 9.36 23.86
C LYS A 193 -1.15 8.69 24.14
N CYS A 194 -1.64 7.81 23.26
CA CYS A 194 -2.87 7.07 23.49
C CYS A 194 -2.68 6.14 24.70
N LYS A 195 -3.50 6.32 25.74
CA LYS A 195 -3.36 5.67 27.05
C LYS A 195 -4.17 4.40 27.22
N ASN A 196 -5.11 4.18 26.31
CA ASN A 196 -6.01 3.05 26.29
C ASN A 196 -6.42 2.78 24.84
N GLN A 197 -7.07 1.64 24.62
CA GLN A 197 -7.48 1.24 23.28
C GLN A 197 -8.50 2.21 22.63
N GLN A 198 -9.38 2.84 23.40
CA GLN A 198 -10.34 3.80 22.83
C GLN A 198 -9.63 5.01 22.23
N GLU A 199 -8.67 5.60 22.96
CA GLU A 199 -7.84 6.71 22.46
C GLU A 199 -7.02 6.30 21.23
N ALA A 200 -6.53 5.05 21.17
CA ALA A 200 -5.81 4.52 20.01
C ALA A 200 -6.73 4.34 18.79
N ALA A 201 -7.95 3.82 18.99
CA ALA A 201 -8.94 3.65 17.94
C ALA A 201 -9.42 4.99 17.37
N ASP A 202 -9.67 5.99 18.23
CA ASP A 202 -10.07 7.33 17.81
C ASP A 202 -8.94 8.03 17.04
N TYR A 203 -7.70 7.84 17.48
CA TYR A 203 -6.51 8.33 16.75
C TYR A 203 -6.40 7.70 15.36
N LEU A 204 -6.46 6.36 15.27
CA LEU A 204 -6.34 5.63 14.00
C LEU A 204 -7.46 6.01 13.04
N ALA A 205 -8.71 6.03 13.51
CA ALA A 205 -9.86 6.39 12.69
C ALA A 205 -9.75 7.83 12.17
N GLY A 206 -9.38 8.79 13.04
CA GLY A 206 -9.17 10.18 12.62
C GLY A 206 -8.02 10.34 11.62
N TRP A 207 -6.90 9.63 11.84
CA TRP A 207 -5.78 9.64 10.90
C TRP A 207 -6.19 9.11 9.52
N ILE A 208 -6.95 8.01 9.48
CA ILE A 208 -7.49 7.43 8.25
C ILE A 208 -8.40 8.43 7.53
N GLU A 209 -9.29 9.10 8.26
CA GLU A 209 -10.19 10.12 7.70
C GLU A 209 -9.40 11.25 7.05
N ASP A 210 -8.40 11.78 7.75
CA ASP A 210 -7.52 12.84 7.24
C ASP A 210 -6.67 12.39 6.03
N ARG A 211 -6.28 11.11 6.01
CA ARG A 211 -5.52 10.49 4.91
C ARG A 211 -6.36 10.30 3.66
N VAL A 212 -7.57 9.75 3.81
CA VAL A 212 -8.52 9.58 2.71
C VAL A 212 -8.91 10.92 2.13
N GLN A 213 -9.14 11.94 2.97
CA GLN A 213 -9.41 13.29 2.48
C GLN A 213 -8.25 13.84 1.64
N PHE A 214 -7.00 13.66 2.08
CA PHE A 214 -5.84 14.08 1.29
C PHE A 214 -5.76 13.35 -0.05
N LEU A 215 -5.95 12.03 -0.07
CA LEU A 215 -5.85 11.24 -1.30
C LEU A 215 -7.01 11.49 -2.27
N ASN A 216 -8.19 11.88 -1.76
CA ASN A 216 -9.33 12.26 -2.60
C ASN A 216 -9.04 13.46 -3.49
N ASP A 217 -8.26 14.43 -3.02
CA ASP A 217 -7.86 15.61 -3.82
C ASP A 217 -7.09 15.22 -5.09
N TYR A 218 -6.61 13.98 -5.19
CA TYR A 218 -5.82 13.49 -6.32
C TYR A 218 -6.49 12.34 -7.07
N TRP A 219 -7.11 11.40 -6.35
CA TRP A 219 -7.61 10.15 -6.93
C TRP A 219 -9.12 10.09 -7.10
N HIS A 220 -9.86 11.01 -6.48
CA HIS A 220 -11.33 11.11 -6.58
C HIS A 220 -11.81 12.49 -7.08
N ALA A 221 -10.88 13.36 -7.48
CA ALA A 221 -11.16 14.71 -7.99
C ALA A 221 -11.64 14.73 -9.44
#